data_AF-A0A351DGF1-F1
#
_entry.id   AF-A0A351DGF1-F1
#
_cell.length_a   1.000
_cell.length_b   1.000
_cell.length_c   1.000
_cell.angle_alpha   90.00
_cell.angle_beta   90.00
_cell.angle_gamma   90.00
#
_symmetry.space_group_name_H-M   'P 1'
#
loop_
_entity.id
_entity.type
_entity.pdbx_description
1 polymer ?
#
loop_
_entity_poly.entity_id
_entity_poly.type
_entity_poly.pdbx_seq_one_letter_code
_entity_poly.pdbx_strand_id
1 'polypeptide(L)' 'MFLGENLLVLLALAFGGALAVGNLMAVFNTRGAPKDSDYERPPLARSIVMILIGLVVSIWAIGSLIAG' A
#
# COMPACT_ATOMS: atom_id res chain seq x y z
N MET A 1 25.45 9.92 5.56
CA MET A 1 25.02 9.22 4.32
C MET A 1 23.57 8.81 4.52
N PHE A 2 22.59 9.54 3.97
CA PHE A 2 21.16 9.32 4.28
C PHE A 2 20.62 7.95 3.81
N LEU A 3 21.17 7.42 2.71
CA LEU A 3 20.81 6.10 2.19
C LEU A 3 21.70 4.97 2.75
N GLY A 4 22.97 5.19 3.08
CA GLY A 4 23.90 4.08 3.39
C GLY A 4 23.41 3.07 4.43
N GLU A 5 23.01 3.54 5.61
CA GLU A 5 22.54 2.67 6.70
C GLU A 5 21.05 2.33 6.60
N ASN A 6 20.24 3.21 5.99
CA ASN A 6 18.78 3.14 6.03
C ASN A 6 18.12 2.93 4.65
N LEU A 7 18.88 2.68 3.58
CA LEU A 7 18.38 2.56 2.20
C LEU A 7 17.24 1.56 2.11
N LEU A 8 17.43 0.36 2.67
CA LEU A 8 16.43 -0.70 2.62
C LEU A 8 15.17 -0.32 3.40
N VAL A 9 15.32 0.35 4.54
CA VAL A 9 14.20 0.79 5.37
C VAL A 9 13.41 1.89 4.66
N LEU A 10 14.10 2.85 4.04
CA LEU A 10 13.50 3.93 3.26
C LEU A 10 12.82 3.40 1.98
N LEU A 11 13.41 2.42 1.30
CA LEU A 11 12.74 1.74 0.18
C LEU A 11 11.50 1.00 0.68
N ALA A 12 11.61 0.20 1.74
CA ALA A 12 10.48 -0.52 2.30
C ALA A 12 9.33 0.43 2.67
N LEU A 13 9.65 1.59 3.27
CA LEU A 13 8.67 2.63 3.57
C LEU A 13 8.03 3.20 2.30
N ALA A 14 8.82 3.54 1.29
CA ALA A 14 8.33 4.09 0.03
C ALA A 14 7.41 3.09 -0.70
N PHE A 15 7.84 1.83 -0.83
CA PHE A 15 7.07 0.77 -1.48
C PHE A 15 5.83 0.38 -0.68
N GLY A 16 5.94 0.26 0.65
CA GLY A 16 4.81 -0.02 1.53
C GLY A 16 3.76 1.08 1.48
N GLY A 17 4.20 2.35 1.53
CA GLY A 17 3.33 3.52 1.44
C GLY A 17 2.64 3.61 0.08
N ALA A 18 3.37 3.42 -1.01
CA ALA A 18 2.81 3.40 -2.36
C ALA A 18 1.78 2.27 -2.55
N LEU A 19 2.05 1.07 -2.01
CA LEU A 19 1.13 -0.06 -2.08
C LEU A 19 -0.17 0.23 -1.31
N ALA A 20 -0.09 0.80 -0.12
CA ALA A 20 -1.25 1.14 0.70
C ALA A 20 -2.09 2.27 0.07
N VAL A 21 -1.45 3.39 -0.28
CA VAL A 21 -2.14 4.58 -0.83
C VAL A 21 -2.69 4.30 -2.22
N GLY A 22 -1.94 3.63 -3.09
CA GLY A 22 -2.36 3.30 -4.45
C GLY A 22 -3.59 2.39 -4.48
N ASN A 23 -3.61 1.34 -3.65
CA ASN A 23 -4.77 0.46 -3.55
C ASN A 23 -5.96 1.14 -2.86
N LEU A 24 -5.75 2.00 -1.86
CA LEU A 24 -6.81 2.82 -1.27
C LEU A 24 -7.47 3.72 -2.32
N MET A 25 -6.67 4.44 -3.10
CA MET A 25 -7.16 5.30 -4.19
C MET A 25 -7.91 4.49 -5.25
N ALA A 26 -7.43 3.30 -5.61
CA ALA A 26 -8.13 2.41 -6.53
C ALA A 26 -9.52 2.02 -5.98
N VAL A 27 -9.61 1.63 -4.71
CA VAL A 27 -10.89 1.29 -4.07
C VAL A 27 -11.83 2.49 -4.05
N PHE A 28 -11.35 3.68 -3.69
CA PHE A 28 -12.19 4.89 -3.71
C PHE A 28 -12.71 5.23 -5.10
N ASN A 29 -11.88 5.11 -6.14
CA ASN A 29 -12.28 5.36 -7.52
C ASN A 29 -13.36 4.38 -8.01
N THR A 30 -13.29 3.11 -7.59
CA THR A 30 -14.27 2.08 -8.00
C THR A 30 -15.67 2.26 -7.39
N ARG A 31 -15.85 3.11 -6.36
CA ARG A 31 -17.15 3.27 -5.66
C ARG A 31 -18.26 3.89 -6.52
N GLY A 32 -17.92 4.63 -7.57
CA GLY A 32 -18.88 5.30 -8.46
C GLY A 32 -19.10 4.58 -9.80
N ALA A 33 -18.44 3.44 -10.03
CA ALA A 33 -18.57 2.72 -11.29
C ALA A 33 -19.98 2.10 -11.44
N PRO A 34 -20.61 2.18 -12.62
CA PRO A 34 -21.91 1.54 -12.87
C PRO A 34 -21.85 0.05 -12.49
N LYS A 35 -22.85 -0.41 -11.72
CA LYS A 35 -23.00 -1.84 -11.34
C LYS A 35 -23.29 -2.75 -12.53
N ASP A 36 -23.66 -2.16 -13.67
CA ASP A 36 -24.21 -2.83 -14.84
C ASP A 36 -23.15 -2.91 -15.94
N SER A 37 -22.33 -3.95 -15.88
CA SER A 37 -21.69 -4.56 -17.04
C SER A 37 -21.06 -5.85 -16.55
N ASP A 38 -21.44 -6.98 -17.15
CA ASP A 38 -20.72 -8.24 -17.49
C ASP A 38 -19.33 -8.61 -16.92
N TYR A 39 -18.80 -7.85 -15.97
CA TYR A 39 -17.48 -8.00 -15.38
C TYR A 39 -17.66 -8.51 -13.96
N GLU A 40 -17.10 -9.69 -13.70
CA GLU A 40 -16.84 -10.17 -12.34
C GLU A 40 -16.31 -9.01 -11.49
N ARG A 41 -16.98 -8.74 -10.36
CA ARG A 41 -16.58 -7.68 -9.43
C ARG A 41 -15.05 -7.73 -9.29
N PRO A 42 -14.32 -6.63 -9.58
CA PRO A 42 -12.87 -6.63 -9.42
C PRO A 42 -12.56 -7.11 -8.00
N PRO A 43 -11.54 -7.96 -7.80
CA PRO A 43 -11.34 -8.69 -6.56
C PRO A 43 -10.97 -7.73 -5.42
N LEU A 44 -11.98 -7.12 -4.80
CA LEU A 44 -11.85 -6.15 -3.71
C LEU A 44 -11.09 -6.74 -2.53
N ALA A 45 -11.26 -8.05 -2.30
CA ALA A 45 -10.50 -8.81 -1.32
C ALA A 45 -8.98 -8.71 -1.56
N ARG A 46 -8.53 -8.80 -2.83
CA ARG A 46 -7.11 -8.69 -3.18
C ARG A 46 -6.58 -7.28 -2.91
N SER A 47 -7.34 -6.24 -3.25
CA SER A 47 -6.94 -4.85 -2.98
C SER A 47 -6.85 -4.58 -1.47
N ILE A 48 -7.79 -5.08 -0.66
CA ILE A 48 -7.74 -4.92 0.80
C ILE A 48 -6.51 -5.61 1.39
N VAL A 49 -6.19 -6.83 0.94
CA VAL A 49 -4.97 -7.54 1.38
C VAL A 49 -3.71 -6.74 1.05
N MET A 50 -3.62 -6.17 -0.17
CA MET A 50 -2.48 -5.33 -0.55
C MET A 50 -2.37 -4.05 0.29
N ILE A 51 -3.49 -3.42 0.65
CA ILE A 51 -3.49 -2.25 1.55
C ILE A 51 -2.92 -2.64 2.92
N LEU A 52 -3.38 -3.76 3.48
CA LEU A 52 -2.92 -4.23 4.79
C LEU A 52 -1.43 -4.57 4.79
N ILE A 53 -0.94 -5.26 3.76
CA ILE A 53 0.49 -5.56 3.61
C ILE A 53 1.30 -4.27 3.53
N GLY A 54 0.87 -3.31 2.69
CA GLY A 54 1.55 -2.02 2.56
C GLY A 54 1.61 -1.25 3.87
N LEU A 55 0.52 -1.27 4.64
CA LEU A 55 0.45 -0.64 5.97
C LEU A 55 1.40 -1.30 6.98
N VAL A 56 1.39 -2.64 7.07
CA VAL A 56 2.28 -3.35 7.99
C VAL A 56 3.74 -3.06 7.68
N VAL A 57 4.13 -3.10 6.40
CA VAL A 57 5.49 -2.78 5.97
C VAL A 57 5.84 -1.33 6.27
N SER A 58 4.92 -0.40 6.04
CA SER A 58 5.13 1.03 6.33
C SER A 58 5.32 1.30 7.82
N ILE A 59 4.46 0.72 8.66
CA ILE A 59 4.53 0.87 10.12
C ILE A 59 5.85 0.27 10.64
N TRP A 60 6.22 -0.91 10.15
CA TRP A 60 7.49 -1.54 10.51
C TRP A 60 8.68 -0.66 10.10
N ALA A 61 8.70 -0.14 8.88
CA ALA A 61 9.79 0.71 8.40
C ALA A 61 9.88 2.02 9.17
N ILE A 62 8.76 2.64 9.54
CA ILE A 62 8.74 3.82 10.43
C ILE A 62 9.34 3.46 11.80
N GLY A 63 8.93 2.33 12.38
CA GLY A 63 9.48 1.84 13.65
C GLY A 63 10.99 1.60 13.57
N SER A 64 11.48 0.99 12.49
CA SER A 64 12.90 0.75 12.26
C SER A 64 13.70 2.05 12.08
N LEU A 65 13.14 3.09 11.45
CA LEU A 65 13.79 4.40 11.34
C LEU A 65 13.85 5.17 12.66
N ILE A 66 12.93 4.90 13.58
CA ILE A 66 12.90 5.56 14.90
C ILE A 66 13.79 4.80 15.91
N ALA A 67 13.87 3.48 15.79
CA ALA A 67 14.61 2.61 16.71
C ALA A 67 16.08 2.38 16.31
N GLY A 68 16.44 2.66 15.05
CA GLY A 68 17.81 2.62 14.52
C GLY A 68 18.50 3.97 14.62
#